data_AF-A0A109MZK2-F1
#
_entry.id   AF-A0A109MZK2-F1
#
_cell.length_a   1.000
_cell.length_b   1.000
_cell.length_c   1.000
_cell.angle_alpha   90.00
_cell.angle_beta   90.00
_cell.angle_gamma   90.00
#
_symmetry.space_group_name_H-M   'P 1'
#
loop_
_entity.id
_entity.type
_entity.pdbx_description
1 polymer ?
#
loop_
_entity_poly.entity_id
_entity_poly.type
_entity_poly.pdbx_seq_one_letter_code
_entity_poly.pdbx_strand_id
1 'polypeptide(L)'
;MKLDNPSMHLSPGNDKIKLTNIYSSNERSDMMKTFLSKMFTKKEKIQIEFCQNNLDRFTTDQTIAEYGKFLANPRIQYKEYECLSECKLCKETSYAKVNGQIMRGKDSHDLLDQLQEALK
;
A
#
# COMPACT_ATOMS: atom_id res chain seq x y z
N MET A 1 42.84 11.93 -41.38
CA MET A 1 41.81 11.20 -40.62
C MET A 1 42.47 10.05 -39.88
N LYS A 2 41.98 9.77 -38.66
CA LYS A 2 42.45 8.81 -37.64
C LYS A 2 43.60 9.32 -36.75
N LEU A 3 43.18 9.96 -35.66
CA LEU A 3 43.83 9.96 -34.36
C LEU A 3 43.48 8.64 -33.68
N ASP A 4 44.46 7.88 -33.20
CA ASP A 4 44.29 6.85 -32.16
C ASP A 4 45.65 6.58 -31.45
N ASN A 5 45.79 7.17 -30.25
CA ASN A 5 46.21 6.55 -28.98
C ASN A 5 47.66 5.99 -28.81
N PRO A 6 48.07 5.55 -27.59
CA PRO A 6 48.71 6.36 -26.55
C PRO A 6 50.11 5.86 -26.16
N SER A 7 50.86 6.67 -25.40
CA SER A 7 52.01 6.18 -24.65
C SER A 7 52.14 6.93 -23.33
N MET A 8 52.13 6.19 -22.22
CA MET A 8 53.06 6.41 -21.10
C MET A 8 52.87 5.31 -20.06
N HIS A 9 53.87 4.43 -20.00
CA HIS A 9 54.18 3.57 -18.87
C HIS A 9 54.78 4.38 -17.72
N LEU A 10 54.57 3.94 -16.47
CA LEU A 10 55.60 3.83 -15.41
C LEU A 10 54.97 3.23 -14.13
N SER A 11 55.46 2.06 -13.70
CA SER A 11 55.31 1.52 -12.33
C SER A 11 56.44 2.10 -11.44
N PRO A 12 56.34 2.16 -10.09
CA PRO A 12 56.47 0.98 -9.22
C PRO A 12 55.60 1.01 -7.94
N GLY A 13 55.52 -0.15 -7.27
CA GLY A 13 54.60 -0.44 -6.17
C GLY A 13 54.93 0.13 -4.80
N ASN A 14 54.14 -0.27 -3.81
CA ASN A 14 54.48 -0.34 -2.38
C ASN A 14 53.43 -1.16 -1.62
N ASP A 15 53.87 -2.27 -1.04
CA ASP A 15 53.15 -3.04 -0.03
C ASP A 15 52.91 -2.19 1.23
N LYS A 16 51.65 -2.12 1.70
CA LYS A 16 51.33 -1.86 3.11
C LYS A 16 50.09 -2.66 3.53
N ILE A 17 50.36 -3.84 4.08
CA ILE A 17 49.49 -4.50 5.05
C ILE A 17 49.29 -3.52 6.22
N LYS A 18 48.05 -3.09 6.48
CA LYS A 18 47.66 -2.57 7.80
C LYS A 18 46.97 -3.69 8.57
N LEU A 19 47.80 -4.42 9.31
CA LEU A 19 47.39 -5.13 10.52
C LEU A 19 46.90 -4.09 11.53
N THR A 20 45.67 -4.24 12.01
CA THR A 20 45.36 -4.36 13.44
C THR A 20 43.85 -4.41 13.63
N ASN A 21 43.35 -5.61 13.93
CA ASN A 21 42.21 -5.77 14.80
C ASN A 21 42.53 -5.07 16.13
N ILE A 22 41.72 -4.10 16.54
CA ILE A 22 41.53 -3.79 17.95
C ILE A 22 40.04 -3.88 18.20
N TYR A 23 39.64 -5.08 18.64
CA TYR A 23 38.35 -5.36 19.21
C TYR A 23 38.27 -4.62 20.54
N SER A 24 37.28 -3.73 20.70
CA SER A 24 36.86 -3.19 22.00
C SER A 24 35.34 -3.20 22.05
N SER A 25 34.85 -4.33 22.55
CA SER A 25 33.66 -4.53 23.39
C SER A 25 32.52 -3.49 23.27
N ASN A 26 31.47 -3.85 22.53
CA ASN A 26 30.09 -3.47 22.90
C ASN A 26 29.04 -4.41 22.27
N GLU A 27 29.12 -5.70 22.61
CA GLU A 27 28.18 -6.75 22.19
C GLU A 27 26.85 -6.72 22.98
N ARG A 28 26.25 -5.53 23.14
CA ARG A 28 24.91 -5.39 23.75
C ARG A 28 23.89 -4.63 22.91
N SER A 29 24.27 -4.10 21.75
CA SER A 29 23.39 -3.23 20.95
C SER A 29 22.68 -3.92 19.78
N ASP A 30 23.25 -4.99 19.22
CA ASP A 30 22.72 -5.60 17.99
C ASP A 30 21.82 -6.82 18.22
N MET A 31 21.76 -7.33 19.45
CA MET A 31 20.82 -8.40 19.85
C MET A 31 19.48 -7.85 20.38
N MET A 32 19.18 -6.56 20.19
CA MET A 32 17.88 -5.97 20.55
C MET A 32 17.06 -5.56 19.31
N LYS A 33 17.68 -5.49 18.12
CA LYS A 33 17.02 -5.04 16.89
C LYS A 33 16.19 -6.13 16.20
N THR A 34 16.43 -7.39 16.53
CA THR A 34 15.80 -8.54 15.85
C THR A 34 14.55 -9.07 16.56
N PHE A 35 14.34 -8.70 17.84
CA PHE A 35 13.25 -9.25 18.66
C PHE A 35 11.99 -8.37 18.74
N LEU A 36 12.08 -7.08 18.39
CA LEU A 36 10.95 -6.14 18.48
C LEU A 36 10.11 -6.02 17.19
N SER A 37 10.57 -6.58 16.07
CA SER A 37 9.88 -6.50 14.77
C SER A 37 8.77 -7.53 14.58
N LYS A 38 8.60 -8.47 15.52
CA LYS A 38 7.70 -9.64 15.37
C LYS A 38 6.43 -9.62 16.20
N MET A 39 6.12 -8.53 16.91
CA MET A 39 4.96 -8.46 17.82
C MET A 39 3.90 -7.43 17.42
N PHE A 40 3.73 -7.20 16.12
CA PHE A 40 2.56 -6.51 15.58
C PHE A 40 1.88 -7.43 14.58
N THR A 41 0.88 -8.19 15.02
CA THR A 41 -0.11 -8.81 14.11
C THR A 41 -0.82 -7.68 13.39
N LYS A 42 -0.28 -7.28 12.23
CA LYS A 42 -0.89 -6.28 11.36
C LYS A 42 -2.26 -6.80 10.95
N LYS A 43 -3.33 -6.16 11.42
CA LYS A 43 -4.69 -6.52 11.01
C LYS A 43 -4.79 -6.48 9.49
N GLU A 44 -5.51 -7.44 8.92
CA GLU A 44 -5.65 -7.60 7.47
C GLU A 44 -6.25 -6.34 6.85
N LYS A 45 -5.75 -5.99 5.66
CA LYS A 45 -6.27 -4.89 4.85
C LYS A 45 -7.43 -5.38 4.00
N ILE A 46 -8.43 -4.54 3.78
CA ILE A 46 -9.51 -4.79 2.83
C ILE A 46 -9.29 -3.96 1.57
N GLN A 47 -9.60 -4.55 0.43
CA GLN A 47 -9.61 -3.89 -0.87
C GLN A 47 -11.04 -3.58 -1.27
N ILE A 48 -11.32 -2.35 -1.66
CA ILE A 48 -12.65 -1.91 -2.06
C ILE A 48 -12.57 -1.26 -3.44
N GLU A 49 -13.37 -1.73 -4.38
CA GLU A 49 -13.49 -1.11 -5.69
C GLU A 49 -14.88 -0.53 -5.87
N PHE A 50 -14.94 0.73 -6.28
CA PHE A 50 -16.17 1.46 -6.52
C PHE A 50 -16.36 1.73 -8.01
N CYS A 51 -17.62 1.79 -8.42
CA CYS A 51 -18.05 2.25 -9.74
C CYS A 51 -18.52 3.70 -9.61
N GLN A 52 -17.84 4.64 -10.25
CA GLN A 52 -18.19 6.08 -10.19
C GLN A 52 -19.63 6.32 -10.66
N ASN A 53 -20.02 5.69 -11.77
CA ASN A 53 -21.40 5.73 -12.26
C ASN A 53 -22.45 5.22 -11.26
N ASN A 54 -22.06 4.40 -10.29
CA ASN A 54 -22.94 3.95 -9.21
C ASN A 54 -22.91 4.93 -8.04
N LEU A 55 -21.73 5.42 -7.67
CA LEU A 55 -21.57 6.46 -6.65
C LEU A 55 -22.39 7.71 -7.02
N ASP A 56 -22.29 8.19 -8.26
CA ASP A 56 -23.03 9.36 -8.76
C ASP A 56 -24.56 9.20 -8.69
N ARG A 57 -25.05 7.95 -8.69
CA ARG A 57 -26.49 7.65 -8.64
C ARG A 57 -27.03 7.59 -7.23
N PHE A 58 -26.25 7.05 -6.30
CA PHE A 58 -26.76 6.66 -4.98
C PHE A 58 -26.18 7.48 -3.83
N THR A 59 -25.09 8.20 -4.06
CA THR A 59 -24.41 8.99 -3.02
C THR A 59 -24.97 10.41 -2.98
N THR A 60 -25.07 10.98 -1.79
CA THR A 60 -25.48 12.35 -1.51
C THR A 60 -24.32 13.10 -0.86
N ASP A 61 -24.36 14.44 -0.80
CA ASP A 61 -23.31 15.23 -0.13
C ASP A 61 -23.05 14.77 1.31
N GLN A 62 -24.10 14.34 2.01
CA GLN A 62 -23.98 13.78 3.35
C GLN A 62 -23.20 12.46 3.35
N THR A 63 -23.57 11.50 2.49
CA THR A 63 -22.87 10.21 2.45
C THR A 63 -21.44 10.36 1.93
N ILE A 64 -21.14 11.28 1.02
CA ILE A 64 -19.75 11.55 0.57
C ILE A 64 -18.83 11.84 1.75
N ALA A 65 -19.26 12.70 2.69
CA ALA A 65 -18.46 13.03 3.86
C ALA A 65 -18.23 11.83 4.78
N GLU A 66 -19.22 10.94 4.90
CA GLU A 66 -19.13 9.71 5.71
C GLU A 66 -18.20 8.67 5.06
N TYR A 67 -18.30 8.48 3.74
CA TYR A 67 -17.35 7.66 2.97
C TYR A 67 -15.92 8.19 3.12
N GLY A 68 -15.71 9.51 3.03
CA GLY A 68 -14.39 10.10 3.22
C GLY A 68 -13.77 9.76 4.58
N LYS A 69 -14.55 9.83 5.67
CA LYS A 69 -14.10 9.42 7.01
C LYS A 69 -13.78 7.93 7.09
N PHE A 70 -14.62 7.10 6.48
CA PHE A 70 -14.43 5.65 6.43
C PHE A 70 -13.14 5.28 5.66
N LEU A 71 -12.98 5.79 4.44
CA LEU A 71 -11.87 5.50 3.54
C LEU A 71 -10.51 6.02 4.05
N ALA A 72 -10.50 6.95 5.02
CA ALA A 72 -9.29 7.38 5.70
C ALA A 72 -8.67 6.31 6.62
N ASN A 73 -9.36 5.18 6.87
CA ASN A 73 -8.83 4.09 7.68
C ASN A 73 -7.63 3.40 6.98
N PRO A 74 -6.45 3.27 7.63
CA PRO A 74 -5.25 2.71 7.01
C PRO A 74 -5.33 1.22 6.66
N ARG A 75 -6.36 0.52 7.13
CA ARG A 75 -6.68 -0.87 6.73
C ARG A 75 -7.44 -0.94 5.42
N ILE A 76 -7.91 0.17 4.88
CA ILE A 76 -8.63 0.20 3.61
C ILE A 76 -7.65 0.56 2.49
N GLN A 77 -7.75 -0.18 1.41
CA GLN A 77 -7.24 0.21 0.10
C GLN A 77 -8.44 0.32 -0.81
N TYR A 78 -8.62 1.47 -1.46
CA TYR A 78 -9.74 1.63 -2.36
C TYR A 78 -9.31 2.17 -3.71
N LYS A 79 -10.13 1.86 -4.72
CA LYS A 79 -9.99 2.40 -6.07
C LYS A 79 -11.35 2.67 -6.65
N GLU A 80 -11.46 3.81 -7.32
CA GLU A 80 -12.61 4.14 -8.14
C GLU A 80 -12.30 3.82 -9.60
N TYR A 81 -13.28 3.22 -10.26
CA TYR A 81 -13.29 2.99 -11.69
C TYR A 81 -14.52 3.67 -12.27
N GLU A 82 -14.40 4.14 -13.51
CA GLU A 82 -15.55 4.68 -14.24
C GLU A 82 -16.70 3.65 -14.27
N CYS A 83 -16.38 2.39 -14.54
CA CYS A 83 -17.33 1.27 -14.54
C CYS A 83 -16.67 -0.04 -14.12
N LEU A 84 -17.37 -0.85 -13.31
CA LEU A 84 -16.93 -2.20 -12.90
C LEU A 84 -17.54 -3.34 -13.75
N SER A 85 -18.18 -2.99 -14.87
CA SER A 85 -18.90 -3.89 -15.78
C SER A 85 -20.12 -4.61 -15.17
N GLU A 86 -20.62 -4.15 -14.01
CA GLU A 86 -21.83 -4.67 -13.36
C GLU A 86 -23.06 -3.83 -13.71
N CYS A 87 -23.27 -3.51 -14.99
CA CYS A 87 -24.22 -2.46 -15.42
C CYS A 87 -25.67 -2.67 -14.96
N LYS A 88 -26.12 -3.94 -14.84
CA LYS A 88 -27.45 -4.25 -14.32
C LYS A 88 -27.55 -3.86 -12.84
N LEU A 89 -26.62 -4.35 -12.03
CA LEU A 89 -26.52 -4.03 -10.61
C LEU A 89 -26.34 -2.52 -10.36
N CYS A 90 -25.52 -1.87 -11.18
CA CYS A 90 -25.18 -0.45 -11.09
C CYS A 90 -26.38 0.48 -11.18
N LYS A 91 -27.47 0.04 -11.83
CA LYS A 91 -28.73 0.78 -11.93
C LYS A 91 -29.73 0.42 -10.85
N GLU A 92 -29.58 -0.75 -10.23
CA GLU A 92 -30.57 -1.31 -9.30
C GLU A 92 -30.30 -0.89 -7.86
N THR A 93 -29.04 -0.83 -7.43
CA THR A 93 -28.69 -0.67 -6.01
C THR A 93 -27.29 -0.08 -5.81
N SER A 94 -27.02 0.47 -4.62
CA SER A 94 -25.67 0.86 -4.25
C SER A 94 -24.79 -0.38 -4.06
N TYR A 95 -23.58 -0.41 -4.63
CA TYR A 95 -22.68 -1.55 -4.47
C TYR A 95 -21.20 -1.19 -4.50
N ALA A 96 -20.38 -2.09 -3.97
CA ALA A 96 -18.92 -2.08 -4.10
C ALA A 96 -18.40 -3.51 -4.31
N LYS A 97 -17.18 -3.66 -4.83
CA LYS A 97 -16.44 -4.94 -4.81
C LYS A 97 -15.49 -4.92 -3.62
N VAL A 98 -15.73 -5.78 -2.64
CA VAL A 98 -14.88 -5.95 -1.44
C VAL A 98 -14.08 -7.23 -1.60
N ASN A 99 -12.76 -7.11 -1.69
CA ASN A 99 -11.85 -8.23 -1.96
C ASN A 99 -12.31 -9.07 -3.17
N GLY A 100 -12.77 -8.39 -4.23
CA GLY A 100 -13.29 -9.01 -5.46
C GLY A 100 -14.72 -9.53 -5.39
N GLN A 101 -15.39 -9.48 -4.24
CA GLN A 101 -16.78 -9.94 -4.06
C GLN A 101 -17.76 -8.78 -4.05
N ILE A 102 -18.92 -8.95 -4.68
CA ILE A 102 -19.97 -7.93 -4.71
C ILE A 102 -20.65 -7.81 -3.33
N MET A 103 -20.61 -6.61 -2.77
CA MET A 103 -21.37 -6.19 -1.60
C MET A 103 -22.41 -5.16 -2.03
N ARG A 104 -23.66 -5.31 -1.59
CA ARG A 104 -24.80 -4.49 -2.04
C ARG A 104 -25.49 -3.86 -0.85
N GLY A 105 -25.72 -2.55 -0.89
CA GLY A 105 -26.56 -1.84 0.04
C GLY A 105 -27.89 -1.46 -0.59
N LYS A 106 -28.96 -1.47 0.21
CA LYS A 106 -30.29 -0.94 -0.19
C LYS A 106 -30.21 0.51 -0.64
N ASP A 107 -29.32 1.27 -0.01
CA ASP A 107 -28.94 2.64 -0.33
C ASP A 107 -27.45 2.86 0.02
N SER A 108 -26.97 4.08 -0.15
CA SER A 108 -25.56 4.43 0.08
C SER A 108 -25.14 4.34 1.55
N HIS A 109 -26.04 4.60 2.51
CA HIS A 109 -25.77 4.43 3.94
C HIS A 109 -25.72 2.95 4.31
N ASP A 110 -26.68 2.15 3.85
CA ASP A 110 -26.70 0.70 4.10
C ASP A 110 -25.46 0.01 3.52
N LEU A 111 -24.98 0.45 2.34
CA LEU A 111 -23.69 -0.02 1.82
C LEU A 111 -22.53 0.37 2.74
N LEU A 112 -22.50 1.62 3.22
CA LEU A 112 -21.43 2.09 4.11
C LEU A 112 -21.40 1.30 5.42
N ASP A 113 -22.57 1.02 6.01
CA ASP A 113 -22.69 0.22 7.23
C ASP A 113 -22.13 -1.20 7.00
N GLN A 114 -22.47 -1.84 5.89
CA GLN A 114 -21.92 -3.16 5.56
C GLN A 114 -20.39 -3.13 5.37
N LEU A 115 -19.87 -2.07 4.75
CA LEU A 115 -18.43 -1.88 4.60
C LEU A 115 -17.72 -1.67 5.95
N GLN A 116 -18.36 -1.01 6.90
CA GLN A 116 -17.86 -0.86 8.27
C GLN A 116 -17.86 -2.19 9.02
N GLU A 117 -18.89 -3.02 8.87
CA GLU A 117 -18.92 -4.36 9.46
C GLU A 117 -17.78 -5.23 8.90
N ALA A 118 -17.47 -5.13 7.61
CA ALA A 118 -16.37 -5.88 6.98
C ALA A 118 -14.98 -5.52 7.53
N LEU A 119 -14.83 -4.39 8.23
CA LEU A 119 -13.56 -3.98 8.86
C LEU A 119 -13.35 -4.50 10.28
N LYS A 120 -14.41 -4.92 10.98
CA LYS A 120 -14.33 -5.30 12.39
C LYS A 120 -13.42 -6.52 12.57
#